data_AF-A0A966ICT1-F1
#
_entry.id   AF-A0A966ICT1-F1
#
_cell.length_a   1.000
_cell.length_b   1.000
_cell.length_c   1.000
_cell.angle_alpha   90.00
_cell.angle_beta   90.00
_cell.angle_gamma   90.00
#
_symmetry.space_group_name_H-M   'P 1'
#
loop_
_entity.id
_entity.type
_entity.pdbx_description
1 polymer ?
#
loop_
_entity_poly.entity_id
_entity_poly.type
_entity_poly.pdbx_seq_one_letter_code
_entity_poly.pdbx_strand_id
1 'polypeptide(L)' 'RFLSDAKAAILIPQSQLDGDSLANLVLGLRREDLAEMAVKAQALAKFHATEEVASICEECAR' A
#
# COMPACT_ATOMS: atom_id res chain seq x y z
N ARG A 1 1.41 10.08 0.37
CA ARG A 1 2.01 8.86 -0.21
C ARG A 1 2.46 8.01 0.99
N PHE A 2 2.17 6.71 1.01
CA PHE A 2 2.48 5.84 2.16
C PHE A 2 3.02 4.50 1.65
N LEU A 3 2.18 3.75 0.92
CA LEU A 3 2.58 2.49 0.29
C LEU A 3 3.63 2.68 -0.80
N SER A 4 3.46 3.68 -1.68
CA SER A 4 4.39 3.93 -2.78
C SER A 4 5.79 4.30 -2.30
N ASP A 5 5.90 5.06 -1.21
CA ASP A 5 7.18 5.49 -0.66
C ASP A 5 7.95 4.30 -0.05
N ALA A 6 7.22 3.29 0.44
CA ALA A 6 7.76 2.04 0.93
C ALA A 6 7.94 0.96 -0.14
N LYS A 7 7.79 1.29 -1.44
CA LYS A 7 7.83 0.34 -2.56
C LYS A 7 6.80 -0.80 -2.45
N ALA A 8 5.70 -0.55 -1.74
CA ALA A 8 4.58 -1.48 -1.55
C ALA A 8 3.42 -1.23 -2.53
N ALA A 9 3.51 -0.18 -3.36
CA ALA A 9 2.58 0.11 -4.43
C ALA A 9 3.26 0.97 -5.51
N ILE A 10 2.65 1.03 -6.69
CA ILE A 10 3.04 1.96 -7.74
C ILE A 10 2.01 3.08 -7.79
N LEU A 11 2.48 4.33 -7.72
CA LEU A 11 1.63 5.50 -7.85
C LEU A 11 1.84 6.12 -9.23
N ILE A 12 0.80 6.08 -10.06
CA ILE A 12 0.76 6.79 -11.34
C ILE A 12 -0.01 8.10 -11.12
N PRO A 13 0.60 9.28 -11.31
CA PRO A 13 -0.12 10.54 -11.31
C PRO A 13 -1.21 10.54 -12.38
N GLN A 14 -2.41 11.04 -12.05
CA GLN A 14 -3.54 11.02 -13.00
C GLN A 14 -3.23 11.71 -14.33
N SER A 15 -2.41 12.77 -14.33
CA SER A 15 -1.98 13.48 -15.54
C SER A 15 -1.02 12.69 -16.43
N GLN A 16 -0.50 11.56 -15.94
CA GLN A 16 0.42 10.66 -16.64
C GLN A 16 -0.25 9.30 -16.95
N LEU A 17 -1.54 9.15 -16.60
CA LEU A 17 -2.30 7.93 -16.82
C LEU A 17 -3.01 7.99 -18.17
N ASP A 18 -2.53 7.18 -19.11
CA ASP A 18 -3.17 6.91 -20.40
C ASP A 18 -3.07 5.40 -20.72
N GLY A 19 -3.61 5.00 -21.87
CA GLY A 19 -3.65 3.59 -22.27
C GLY A 19 -2.26 2.98 -22.45
N ASP A 20 -1.34 3.74 -23.06
CA ASP A 20 0.00 3.26 -23.37
C ASP A 20 0.87 3.19 -22.11
N SER A 21 0.78 4.19 -21.24
CA SER A 21 1.51 4.23 -19.97
C SER A 21 1.08 3.09 -19.03
N LEU A 22 -0.23 2.79 -18.99
CA LEU A 22 -0.75 1.66 -18.22
C LEU A 22 -0.33 0.31 -18.82
N ALA A 23 -0.43 0.15 -20.14
CA ALA A 23 -0.03 -1.10 -20.81
C ALA A 23 1.45 -1.41 -20.58
N ASN A 24 2.33 -0.41 -20.76
CA ASN A 24 3.76 -0.55 -20.53
C ASN A 24 4.07 -0.91 -19.08
N LEU A 25 3.36 -0.31 -18.12
CA LEU A 25 3.51 -0.67 -16.72
C LEU A 25 3.15 -2.14 -16.48
N VAL A 26 1.96 -2.59 -16.89
CA VAL A 26 1.48 -3.95 -16.59
C VAL A 26 2.34 -5.00 -17.27
N LEU A 27 2.73 -4.78 -18.52
CA LEU A 27 3.59 -5.70 -19.28
C LEU A 27 5.02 -5.77 -18.71
N GLY A 28 5.49 -4.71 -18.04
CA GLY A 28 6.81 -4.67 -17.40
C GLY A 28 6.88 -5.31 -16.02
N LEU A 29 5.74 -5.67 -15.41
CA LEU A 29 5.72 -6.27 -14.07
C LEU A 29 6.12 -7.74 -14.11
N ARG A 30 7.16 -8.08 -13.36
CA ARG A 30 7.60 -9.47 -13.16
C ARG A 30 7.04 -10.03 -11.86
N ARG A 31 6.87 -11.35 -11.81
CA ARG A 31 6.23 -12.03 -10.68
C ARG A 31 7.04 -11.88 -9.39
N GLU A 32 8.36 -11.88 -9.50
CA GLU A 32 9.29 -11.64 -8.39
C GLU A 32 9.12 -10.23 -7.78
N ASP A 33 8.98 -9.21 -8.63
CA ASP A 33 8.81 -7.82 -8.19
C ASP A 33 7.46 -7.65 -7.47
N LEU A 34 6.41 -8.31 -7.98
CA LEU A 34 5.08 -8.34 -7.37
C LEU A 34 5.08 -9.05 -6.01
N ALA A 35 5.82 -10.16 -5.89
CA ALA A 35 5.94 -10.87 -4.61
C ALA A 35 6.65 -10.00 -3.56
N GLU A 36 7.73 -9.32 -3.94
CA GLU A 36 8.42 -8.39 -3.04
C GLU A 36 7.52 -7.20 -2.64
N MET A 37 6.77 -6.64 -3.59
CA MET A 37 5.80 -5.57 -3.33
C MET A 37 4.72 -6.02 -2.35
N ALA A 38 4.20 -7.25 -2.50
CA ALA A 38 3.19 -7.81 -1.61
C ALA A 38 3.70 -7.99 -0.18
N VAL A 39 4.93 -8.50 -0.01
CA VAL A 39 5.57 -8.63 1.32
C VAL A 39 5.71 -7.25 1.98
N LYS A 40 6.16 -6.23 1.23
CA LYS A 40 6.27 -4.85 1.76
C LYS A 40 4.91 -4.26 2.12
N ALA A 41 3.88 -4.50 1.32
CA ALA A 41 2.52 -4.06 1.64
C ALA A 41 2.00 -4.70 2.92
N GLN A 42 2.22 -6.01 3.09
CA GLN A 42 1.84 -6.74 4.29
C GLN A 42 2.58 -6.22 5.54
N ALA A 43 3.87 -5.90 5.42
CA ALA A 43 4.66 -5.35 6.52
C ALA A 43 4.15 -3.99 7.03
N LEU A 44 3.37 -3.25 6.23
CA LEU A 44 2.78 -1.95 6.59
C LEU A 44 1.36 -2.07 7.16
N ALA A 45 0.79 -3.28 7.19
CA ALA A 45 -0.57 -3.49 7.67
C ALA A 45 -0.67 -3.23 9.19
N LYS A 46 -1.71 -2.51 9.59
CA LYS A 46 -2.03 -2.26 11.01
C LYS A 46 -3.08 -3.26 11.49
N PHE A 47 -2.65 -4.49 11.78
CA PHE A 47 -3.56 -5.59 12.15
C PHE A 47 -4.38 -5.32 13.43
N HIS A 48 -3.85 -4.50 14.35
CA HIS A 48 -4.48 -4.20 15.64
C HIS A 48 -5.11 -2.81 15.72
N ALA A 49 -5.27 -2.11 14.59
CA ALA A 49 -5.75 -0.71 14.60
C ALA A 49 -7.09 -0.54 15.35
N THR A 50 -8.02 -1.48 15.20
CA THR A 50 -9.31 -1.44 15.91
C THR A 50 -9.14 -1.63 17.42
N GLU A 51 -8.31 -2.59 17.84
CA GLU A 51 -8.03 -2.88 19.25
C GLU A 51 -7.33 -1.70 19.93
N GLU A 52 -6.32 -1.13 19.27
CA GLU A 52 -5.60 0.05 19.75
C GLU A 52 -6.56 1.23 19.98
N VAL A 53 -7.45 1.51 19.02
CA VAL A 53 -8.44 2.59 19.15
C VAL A 53 -9.42 2.30 20.30
N ALA A 54 -9.90 1.07 20.43
CA ALA A 54 -10.81 0.69 21.51
C ALA A 54 -10.16 0.88 22.90
N SER A 55 -8.91 0.43 23.07
CA SER A 55 -8.16 0.58 24.32
C SER A 55 -8.03 2.05 24.73
N ILE A 56 -7.71 2.94 23.77
CA ILE A 56 -7.61 4.38 24.02
C ILE A 56 -8.97 4.95 24.47
N CYS A 57 -10.07 4.55 23.83
CA CYS A 57 -11.40 4.99 24.24
C CYS A 57 -11.74 4.54 25.66
N GLU A 58 -11.42 3.29 26.04
CA GLU A 58 -11.63 2.78 27.40
C GLU A 58 -10.80 3.55 28.43
N GLU A 59 -9.54 3.86 28.14
CA GLU A 59 -8.68 4.65 29.02
C GLU A 59 -9.22 6.08 29.24
N CYS A 60 -9.70 6.74 28.19
CA CYS A 60 -10.28 8.08 28.30
C CYS A 60 -11.61 8.15 29.04
N ALA A 61 -12.35 7.04 29.12
CA ALA A 61 -13.65 6.96 29.77
C ALA A 61 -13.57 6.64 31.28
N ARG A 62 -12.39 6.31 31.79
CA ARG A 62 -12.12 6.10 33.22
C ARG A 62 -11.91 7.42 33.95
#